data_AF-A0A7X8WR88-F1
#
_entry.id   AF-A0A7X8WR88-F1
#
_cell.length_a   1.000
_cell.length_b   1.000
_cell.length_c   1.000
_cell.angle_alpha   90.00
_cell.angle_beta   90.00
_cell.angle_gamma   90.00
#
_symmetry.space_group_name_H-M   'P 1'
#
loop_
_entity.id
_entity.type
_entity.pdbx_description
1 polymer ?
#
loop_
_entity_poly.entity_id
_entity_poly.type
_entity_poly.pdbx_seq_one_letter_code
_entity_poly.pdbx_strand_id
1 'polypeptide(L)'
;MNIFRNPVILLVLVLLAFLLFGANKLPKMARNMGQSMRILKSEVKEMKSDGKGAESAKATKNSDAEDDESAVEGTVIPQSENSANSDSEEQRSK
;
A
#
# COMPACT_ATOMS: atom_id res chain seq x y z
N MET A 1 -4.52 -23.46 -31.73
CA MET A 1 -4.40 -23.51 -30.26
C MET A 1 -5.74 -23.20 -29.62
N ASN A 2 -6.46 -24.26 -29.24
CA ASN A 2 -7.87 -24.20 -28.86
C ASN A 2 -8.10 -23.76 -27.40
N ILE A 3 -7.00 -23.54 -26.66
CA ILE A 3 -6.99 -23.14 -25.25
C ILE A 3 -7.64 -21.78 -24.99
N PHE A 4 -7.50 -20.82 -25.91
CA PHE A 4 -8.03 -19.46 -25.74
C PHE A 4 -9.48 -19.30 -26.22
N ARG A 5 -10.00 -20.28 -26.96
CA ARG A 5 -11.35 -20.23 -27.56
C ARG A 5 -12.40 -20.87 -26.66
N ASN A 6 -11.97 -21.64 -25.65
CA ASN A 6 -12.87 -22.34 -24.76
C ASN A 6 -12.87 -21.67 -23.38
N PRO A 7 -13.95 -20.98 -22.97
CA PRO A 7 -14.02 -20.28 -21.69
C PRO A 7 -13.84 -21.24 -20.50
N VAL A 8 -14.21 -22.51 -20.66
CA VAL A 8 -14.04 -23.54 -19.63
C VAL A 8 -12.57 -23.80 -19.31
N ILE A 9 -11.69 -23.80 -20.32
CA ILE A 9 -10.25 -24.05 -20.12
C ILE A 9 -9.62 -22.89 -19.33
N LEU A 10 -10.03 -21.65 -19.60
CA LEU A 10 -9.57 -20.49 -18.82
C LEU A 10 -10.01 -20.57 -17.35
N LEU A 11 -11.24 -21.00 -17.08
CA LEU A 11 -11.72 -21.21 -15.71
C LEU A 11 -10.87 -22.24 -14.97
N VAL A 12 -10.62 -23.39 -15.59
CA VAL A 12 -9.79 -24.45 -14.99
C VAL A 12 -8.37 -23.97 -14.71
N LEU A 13 -7.76 -23.21 -15.62
CA LEU A 13 -6.41 -22.68 -15.45
C LEU A 13 -6.32 -21.66 -14.30
N VAL A 14 -7.30 -20.77 -14.18
CA VAL A 14 -7.41 -19.83 -13.06
C VAL A 14 -7.54 -20.59 -11.75
N LEU A 15 -8.43 -21.58 -11.70
CA LEU A 15 -8.68 -22.40 -10.51
C LEU A 15 -7.41 -23.16 -10.09
N LEU A 16 -6.67 -23.69 -11.06
CA LEU A 16 -5.37 -24.35 -10.81
C LEU A 16 -4.33 -23.36 -10.26
N ALA A 17 -4.25 -22.14 -10.82
CA ALA A 17 -3.37 -21.10 -10.30
C ALA A 17 -3.75 -20.70 -8.86
N PHE A 18 -5.05 -20.56 -8.55
CA PHE A 18 -5.51 -20.30 -7.18
C PHE A 18 -5.11 -21.42 -6.21
N LEU A 19 -5.07 -22.68 -6.66
CA LEU A 19 -4.68 -23.81 -5.81
C LEU A 19 -3.16 -23.85 -5.57
N LEU A 20 -2.34 -23.51 -6.56
CA LEU A 20 -0.88 -23.47 -6.45
C LEU A 20 -0.38 -22.25 -5.64
N PHE A 21 -0.94 -21.08 -5.94
CA PHE A 21 -0.49 -19.83 -5.35
C PHE A 21 -1.27 -19.48 -4.09
N GLY A 22 -2.52 -19.91 -3.94
CA GLY A 22 -3.40 -19.54 -2.83
C GLY A 22 -4.15 -18.22 -3.08
N ALA A 23 -5.27 -18.05 -2.37
CA ALA A 23 -6.20 -16.92 -2.55
C ALA A 23 -5.56 -15.54 -2.26
N ASN A 24 -4.61 -15.46 -1.34
CA ASN A 24 -4.02 -14.19 -0.91
C ASN A 24 -2.78 -13.76 -1.72
N LYS A 25 -2.12 -14.70 -2.42
CA LYS A 25 -0.84 -14.42 -3.11
C LYS A 25 -1.04 -13.95 -4.55
N LEU A 26 -2.05 -14.44 -5.26
CA LEU A 26 -2.43 -13.90 -6.57
C LEU A 26 -2.76 -12.39 -6.54
N PRO A 27 -3.63 -11.89 -5.63
CA PRO A 27 -3.93 -10.46 -5.57
C PRO A 27 -2.75 -9.62 -5.07
N LYS A 28 -1.93 -10.16 -4.15
CA LYS A 28 -0.73 -9.46 -3.65
C LYS A 28 0.32 -9.29 -4.76
N MET A 29 0.60 -10.34 -5.52
CA MET A 29 1.51 -10.26 -6.67
C MET A 29 0.99 -9.34 -7.77
N ALA A 30 -0.31 -9.39 -8.08
CA ALA A 30 -0.92 -8.49 -9.05
C ALA A 30 -0.84 -7.02 -8.62
N ARG A 31 -1.03 -6.72 -7.32
CA ARG A 31 -0.88 -5.36 -6.78
C ARG A 31 0.55 -4.83 -6.93
N ASN A 32 1.56 -5.60 -6.54
CA ASN A 32 2.96 -5.21 -6.66
C ASN A 32 3.38 -5.04 -8.13
N MET A 33 3.00 -5.99 -9.00
CA MET A 33 3.26 -5.92 -10.44
C MET A 33 2.54 -4.72 -11.09
N GLY A 34 1.31 -4.42 -10.66
CA GLY A 34 0.52 -3.29 -11.13
C GLY A 34 1.12 -1.93 -10.75
N GLN A 35 1.73 -1.83 -9.56
CA GLN A 35 2.47 -0.63 -9.15
C GLN A 35 3.68 -0.38 -10.06
N SER A 36 4.49 -1.40 -10.34
CA SER A 36 5.62 -1.27 -11.29
C SER A 36 5.14 -0.90 -12.70
N MET A 37 4.07 -1.54 -13.17
CA MET A 37 3.51 -1.25 -14.50
C MET A 37 2.95 0.18 -14.61
N ARG A 38 2.46 0.77 -13.51
CA ARG A 38 1.98 2.16 -13.50
C ARG A 38 3.10 3.16 -13.74
N ILE A 39 4.27 2.93 -13.14
CA ILE A 39 5.46 3.78 -13.30
C ILE A 39 5.96 3.71 -14.74
N LEU A 40 6.10 2.48 -15.27
CA LEU A 40 6.48 2.28 -16.66
C LEU A 40 5.45 2.90 -17.62
N LYS A 41 4.14 2.80 -17.31
CA LYS A 41 3.09 3.40 -18.14
C LYS A 41 3.12 4.92 -18.12
N SER A 42 3.49 5.56 -17.00
CA SER A 42 3.65 7.02 -16.95
C SER A 42 4.88 7.49 -17.73
N GLU A 43 6.02 6.82 -17.58
CA GLU A 43 7.25 7.17 -18.34
C GLU A 43 7.05 6.96 -19.85
N VAL A 44 6.47 5.83 -20.25
CA VAL A 44 6.13 5.56 -21.66
C VAL A 44 5.05 6.52 -22.17
N LYS A 45 4.11 6.95 -21.32
CA LYS A 45 3.12 7.96 -21.70
C LYS A 45 3.74 9.33 -21.86
N GLU A 46 4.70 9.73 -21.05
CA GLU A 46 5.43 10.99 -21.19
C GLU A 46 6.15 11.05 -22.54
N MET A 47 6.90 9.99 -22.88
CA MET A 47 7.54 9.83 -24.20
C MET A 47 6.55 9.86 -25.38
N LYS A 48 5.30 9.43 -25.15
CA LYS A 48 4.25 9.35 -26.17
C LYS A 48 3.34 10.59 -26.17
N SER A 49 3.36 11.37 -25.10
CA SER A 49 2.52 12.55 -24.86
C SER A 49 3.18 13.85 -25.30
N ASP A 50 4.48 13.84 -25.61
CA ASP A 50 5.14 14.88 -26.42
C ASP A 50 4.47 15.09 -27.79
N GLY A 51 3.50 14.24 -28.17
CA GLY A 51 2.70 14.37 -29.39
C GLY A 51 1.18 14.57 -29.25
N LYS A 52 0.54 14.40 -28.08
CA LYS A 52 -0.91 14.70 -27.85
C LYS A 52 -1.41 14.32 -26.43
N GLY A 53 -1.94 15.31 -25.71
CA GLY A 53 -3.14 15.27 -24.86
C GLY A 53 -3.29 14.17 -23.80
N ALA A 54 -3.13 14.55 -22.53
CA ALA A 54 -3.29 13.71 -21.35
C ALA A 54 -4.75 13.33 -21.05
N GLU A 55 -5.01 12.04 -20.82
CA GLU A 55 -6.17 11.62 -20.00
C GLU A 55 -5.90 10.43 -19.08
N SER A 56 -6.71 10.43 -18.01
CA SER A 56 -7.03 9.37 -17.05
C SER A 56 -6.13 9.24 -15.82
N ALA A 57 -6.40 10.13 -14.86
CA ALA A 57 -6.42 9.79 -13.45
C ALA A 57 -7.82 9.23 -13.11
N LYS A 58 -7.88 8.04 -12.49
CA LYS A 58 -8.71 7.67 -11.32
C LYS A 58 -8.92 6.15 -11.22
N ALA A 59 -8.43 5.58 -10.12
CA ALA A 59 -8.71 4.28 -9.47
C ALA A 59 -7.37 3.74 -8.92
N THR A 60 -7.19 3.32 -7.66
CA THR A 60 -8.09 3.09 -6.55
C THR A 60 -7.23 3.06 -5.28
N LYS A 61 -7.79 3.68 -4.24
CA LYS A 61 -7.66 3.46 -2.79
C LYS A 61 -6.63 2.42 -2.31
N ASN A 62 -5.82 2.90 -1.36
CA ASN A 62 -5.01 2.21 -0.35
C ASN A 62 -5.35 0.72 -0.18
N SER A 63 -4.33 -0.11 -0.24
CA SER A 63 -4.36 -1.45 0.33
C SER A 63 -2.94 -1.84 0.73
N ASP A 64 -2.46 -1.15 1.77
CA ASP A 64 -1.75 -1.83 2.85
C ASP A 64 -2.69 -2.95 3.33
N ALA A 65 -2.50 -4.13 2.78
CA ALA A 65 -2.95 -5.36 3.42
C ALA A 65 -1.70 -5.90 4.14
N GLU A 66 -1.48 -5.32 5.31
CA GLU A 66 -0.84 -5.98 6.43
C GLU A 66 -1.50 -7.36 6.58
N ASP A 67 -0.71 -8.40 6.43
CA ASP A 67 -0.97 -9.69 7.06
C ASP A 67 0.41 -10.32 7.25
N ASP A 68 0.68 -10.59 8.54
CA ASP A 68 1.82 -11.28 9.15
C ASP A 68 3.11 -10.47 9.41
N GLU A 69 3.07 -9.57 10.40
CA GLU A 69 3.57 -9.83 11.76
C GLU A 69 3.23 -8.64 12.67
N SER A 70 2.88 -8.94 13.92
CA SER A 70 2.47 -7.97 14.95
C SER A 70 3.36 -6.72 15.01
N ALA A 71 2.83 -5.58 14.58
CA ALA A 71 3.35 -4.30 15.02
C ALA A 71 3.19 -4.23 16.54
N VAL A 72 4.29 -4.43 17.27
CA VAL A 72 4.31 -4.21 18.72
C VAL A 72 4.03 -2.74 18.97
N GLU A 73 2.87 -2.45 19.53
CA GLU A 73 2.46 -1.14 19.96
C GLU A 73 3.39 -0.70 21.11
N GLY A 74 4.40 0.11 20.78
CA GLY A 74 5.24 0.74 21.78
C GLY A 74 4.42 1.76 22.56
N THR A 75 4.05 1.45 23.81
CA THR A 75 3.51 2.45 24.72
C THR A 75 4.59 3.50 25.00
N VAL A 76 4.45 4.69 24.43
CA VAL A 76 5.22 5.86 24.87
C VAL A 76 4.65 6.25 26.23
N ILE A 77 5.44 6.12 27.30
CA ILE A 77 5.11 6.65 28.62
C ILE A 77 5.51 8.13 28.60
N PRO A 78 4.58 9.10 28.49
CA PRO A 78 4.89 10.45 28.93
C PRO A 78 4.98 10.40 30.45
N GLN A 79 6.20 10.31 30.99
CA GLN A 79 6.39 10.59 32.40
C GLN A 79 6.14 12.08 32.57
N SER A 80 4.88 12.37 32.89
CA SER A 80 4.34 13.57 33.49
C SER A 80 5.45 14.45 34.05
N GLU A 81 5.55 15.64 33.48
CA GLU A 81 5.91 16.87 34.16
C GLU A 81 6.29 16.67 35.63
N ASN A 82 7.56 16.36 35.88
CA ASN A 82 8.20 16.87 37.09
C ASN A 82 8.72 18.27 36.75
N SER A 83 7.78 19.13 36.33
CA SER A 83 7.86 20.59 36.40
C SER A 83 7.80 20.97 37.89
N ALA A 84 8.78 20.51 38.67
CA ALA A 84 9.04 20.95 40.03
C ALA A 84 10.25 21.91 40.03
N ASN A 85 10.35 22.75 38.99
CA ASN A 85 11.30 23.84 38.94
C ASN A 85 10.69 25.05 38.23
N SER A 86 9.85 25.75 38.97
CA SER A 86 9.42 27.13 38.76
C SER A 86 8.97 27.57 40.17
N ASP A 87 9.88 27.98 41.05
CA ASP A 87 10.56 29.26 40.97
C ASP A 87 9.58 30.36 40.56
N SER A 88 8.77 30.80 41.54
CA SER A 88 8.12 32.10 41.59
C SER A 88 7.59 32.34 43.01
N GLU A 89 8.41 33.05 43.78
CA GLU A 89 8.03 34.17 44.65
C GLU A 89 6.83 34.01 45.60
N GLU A 90 7.07 33.93 46.93
CA GLU A 90 6.34 34.76 47.92
C GLU A 90 6.91 34.61 49.36
N GLN A 91 8.17 34.94 49.62
CA GLN A 91 8.59 35.38 50.96
C GLN A 91 9.55 36.57 50.86
N ARG A 92 8.98 37.65 50.34
CA ARG A 92 9.03 38.99 50.95
C ARG A 92 9.82 39.02 52.25
N SER A 93 11.06 39.46 52.13
CA SER A 93 11.71 40.43 53.02
C SER A 93 11.06 40.54 54.40
N LYS A 94 11.64 39.82 55.36
CA LYS A 94 11.66 40.13 56.78
C LYS A 94 12.97 39.66 57.37
#